data_AF-A0A7Z9IFB0-F1
#
_entry.id   AF-A0A7Z9IFB0-F1
#
_cell.length_a   1.000
_cell.length_b   1.000
_cell.length_c   1.000
_cell.angle_alpha   90.00
_cell.angle_beta   90.00
_cell.angle_gamma   90.00
#
_symmetry.space_group_name_H-M   'P 1'
#
loop_
_entity.id
_entity.type
_entity.pdbx_description
1 polymer ?
#
loop_
_entity_poly.entity_id
_entity_poly.type
_entity_poly.pdbx_seq_one_letter_code
_entity_poly.pdbx_strand_id
1 'polypeptide(L)'
;MDYRNIALRILIVSLCIAGLSGVVILFLPSTKFINGRLIATAILTSVAAASLLIAIKGIESSVYRPLGLAASVLIFLVYAFGGSAIWTDLINSSDISEQLTMSAFITLGCGAVILIGTACFRYKQLAIAGKVLVCFWVLILLTWLNLTWLFRPYLFNNDSILYVLVPIQFYSALFALLLVNKRVWLKTIGESLAAISCSVVIVGLLKTQGDIGKEPGLLLLALATAFVSSVMAFWNIIIYRKPEQKMPRCEAITLLVVGIAIGSFCSVIWYSNLDGTNSQPPELIVRLSSGFGILALTGLFTLVIGRTIRTNTFLRPGTSQLHSPCPRCANKLLLSSGHSNCQHCGFSIHLKMDSAGCRNCNYDLSGSVNIDVCPECGVPIAINTTVE
;
A
#
# COMPACT_ATOMS: atom_id res chain seq x y z
N MET A 1 29.98 -3.40 -1.85
CA MET A 1 28.86 -3.75 -2.75
C MET A 1 27.57 -3.29 -2.11
N ASP A 2 26.71 -2.60 -2.85
CA ASP A 2 25.41 -2.15 -2.33
C ASP A 2 24.41 -3.30 -2.32
N TYR A 3 24.40 -4.09 -1.24
CA TYR A 3 23.39 -5.15 -0.98
C TYR A 3 21.96 -4.64 -1.20
N ARG A 4 21.71 -3.36 -0.90
CA ARG A 4 20.43 -2.67 -1.13
C ARG A 4 19.99 -2.69 -2.60
N ASN A 5 20.91 -2.47 -3.54
CA ASN A 5 20.57 -2.43 -4.97
C ASN A 5 20.25 -3.84 -5.50
N ILE A 6 20.92 -4.87 -4.98
CA ILE A 6 20.64 -6.26 -5.33
C ILE A 6 19.26 -6.66 -4.77
N ALA A 7 18.98 -6.36 -3.50
CA ALA A 7 17.69 -6.64 -2.88
C ALA A 7 16.52 -5.96 -3.60
N LEU A 8 16.68 -4.69 -4.01
CA LEU A 8 15.66 -3.96 -4.76
C LEU A 8 15.40 -4.56 -6.16
N ARG A 9 16.44 -5.04 -6.85
CA ARG A 9 16.30 -5.73 -8.14
C ARG A 9 15.57 -7.05 -7.99
N ILE A 10 15.95 -7.87 -7.01
CA ILE A 10 15.28 -9.13 -6.71
C ILE A 10 13.80 -8.88 -6.41
N LEU A 11 13.50 -7.87 -5.59
CA LEU A 11 12.12 -7.52 -5.26
C LEU A 11 11.32 -7.14 -6.51
N ILE A 12 11.86 -6.30 -7.42
CA ILE A 12 11.17 -5.97 -8.67
C ILE A 12 10.88 -7.24 -9.49
N VAL A 13 11.85 -8.14 -9.61
CA VAL A 13 11.65 -9.40 -10.34
C VAL A 13 10.55 -10.25 -9.67
N SER A 14 10.55 -10.35 -8.34
CA SER A 14 9.49 -11.05 -7.58
C SER A 14 8.12 -10.41 -7.76
N LEU A 15 8.03 -9.07 -7.84
CA LEU A 15 6.80 -8.37 -8.15
C LEU A 15 6.36 -8.61 -9.59
N CYS A 16 7.26 -8.60 -10.57
CA CYS A 16 6.94 -8.92 -11.96
C CYS A 16 6.39 -10.34 -12.08
N ILE A 17 6.99 -11.31 -11.39
CA ILE A 17 6.49 -12.70 -11.35
C ILE A 17 5.09 -12.75 -10.71
N ALA A 18 4.86 -12.03 -9.61
CA ALA A 18 3.54 -11.95 -8.99
C ALA A 18 2.50 -11.31 -9.93
N GLY A 19 2.84 -10.22 -10.61
CA GLY A 19 1.98 -9.57 -11.60
C GLY A 19 1.65 -10.49 -12.77
N LEU A 20 2.66 -11.19 -13.32
CA LEU A 20 2.46 -12.20 -14.37
C LEU A 20 1.56 -13.33 -13.88
N SER A 21 1.71 -13.80 -12.63
CA SER A 21 0.82 -14.81 -12.06
C SER A 21 -0.64 -14.35 -12.00
N GLY A 22 -0.88 -13.06 -11.71
CA GLY A 22 -2.22 -12.46 -11.77
C GLY A 22 -2.83 -12.44 -13.18
N VAL A 23 -2.01 -12.19 -14.21
CA VAL A 23 -2.46 -12.30 -15.62
C VAL A 23 -2.78 -13.75 -15.99
N VAL A 24 -1.93 -14.68 -15.57
CA VAL A 24 -2.10 -16.12 -15.85
C VAL A 24 -3.39 -16.66 -15.21
N ILE A 25 -3.78 -16.19 -14.01
CA ILE A 25 -5.05 -16.55 -13.36
C ILE A 25 -6.27 -16.24 -14.24
N LEU A 26 -6.21 -15.21 -15.10
CA LEU A 26 -7.33 -14.88 -15.99
C LEU A 26 -7.59 -15.98 -17.04
N PHE A 27 -6.54 -16.65 -17.48
CA PHE A 27 -6.59 -17.62 -18.58
C PHE A 27 -6.63 -19.07 -18.11
N LEU A 28 -6.15 -19.36 -16.90
CA LEU A 28 -6.17 -20.72 -16.39
C LEU A 28 -7.62 -21.16 -16.11
N PRO A 29 -8.07 -22.29 -16.70
CA PRO A 29 -9.33 -22.89 -16.29
C PRO A 29 -9.22 -23.25 -14.80
N SER A 30 -10.30 -23.04 -14.03
CA SER A 30 -10.40 -23.42 -12.62
C SER A 30 -10.20 -24.92 -12.47
N THR A 31 -8.93 -25.32 -12.43
CA THR A 31 -8.48 -26.70 -12.37
C THR A 31 -7.96 -26.93 -10.97
N LYS A 32 -8.59 -27.90 -10.30
CA LYS A 32 -8.28 -28.53 -9.01
C LYS A 32 -7.31 -27.75 -8.11
N PHE A 33 -7.86 -27.18 -7.04
CA PHE A 33 -7.30 -26.66 -5.76
C PHE A 33 -5.78 -26.42 -5.63
N ILE A 34 -4.91 -27.33 -6.08
CA ILE A 34 -3.46 -27.28 -5.94
C ILE A 34 -2.83 -26.10 -6.70
N ASN A 35 -3.22 -25.87 -7.97
CA ASN A 35 -2.61 -24.78 -8.77
C ASN A 35 -2.94 -23.40 -8.18
N GLY A 36 -4.19 -23.19 -7.76
CA GLY A 36 -4.61 -21.95 -7.10
C GLY A 36 -3.84 -21.69 -5.80
N ARG A 37 -3.58 -22.75 -5.01
CA ARG A 37 -2.81 -22.65 -3.76
C ARG A 37 -1.34 -22.33 -3.98
N LEU A 38 -0.70 -22.92 -4.99
CA LEU A 38 0.68 -22.60 -5.36
C LEU A 38 0.79 -21.13 -5.77
N ILE A 39 -0.14 -20.65 -6.61
CA ILE A 39 -0.16 -19.25 -7.04
C ILE A 39 -0.43 -18.31 -5.86
N ALA A 40 -1.41 -18.63 -5.00
CA ALA A 40 -1.70 -17.85 -3.80
C ALA A 40 -0.50 -17.77 -2.84
N THR A 41 0.21 -18.88 -2.64
CA THR A 41 1.43 -18.92 -1.80
C THR A 41 2.54 -18.06 -2.40
N ALA A 42 2.73 -18.12 -3.72
CA ALA A 42 3.72 -17.30 -4.42
C ALA A 42 3.42 -15.80 -4.28
N ILE A 43 2.16 -15.40 -4.46
CA ILE A 43 1.71 -14.02 -4.29
C ILE A 43 1.91 -13.57 -2.85
N LEU A 44 1.43 -14.35 -1.88
CA LEU A 44 1.54 -14.04 -0.45
C LEU A 44 3.00 -13.86 -0.04
N THR A 45 3.89 -14.73 -0.52
CA THR A 45 5.33 -14.65 -0.26
C THR A 45 5.96 -13.43 -0.90
N SER A 46 5.59 -13.11 -2.15
CA SER A 46 6.10 -11.91 -2.84
C SER A 46 5.68 -10.62 -2.14
N VAL A 47 4.41 -10.52 -1.74
CA VAL A 47 3.87 -9.36 -1.00
C VAL A 47 4.50 -9.23 0.38
N ALA A 48 4.63 -10.35 1.11
CA ALA A 48 5.26 -10.36 2.43
C ALA A 48 6.74 -9.95 2.34
N ALA A 49 7.50 -10.48 1.39
CA ALA A 49 8.90 -10.11 1.16
C ALA A 49 9.03 -8.62 0.79
N ALA A 50 8.18 -8.11 -0.10
CA ALA A 50 8.17 -6.70 -0.48
C ALA A 50 7.87 -5.77 0.70
N SER A 51 6.88 -6.14 1.51
CA SER A 51 6.48 -5.40 2.70
C SER A 51 7.57 -5.46 3.78
N LEU A 52 8.23 -6.61 3.95
CA LEU A 52 9.28 -6.79 4.94
C LEU A 52 10.49 -5.91 4.65
N LEU A 53 10.85 -5.72 3.36
CA LEU A 53 11.92 -4.80 2.99
C LEU A 53 11.61 -3.34 3.34
N ILE A 54 10.34 -2.93 3.22
CA ILE A 54 9.88 -1.61 3.68
C ILE A 54 10.01 -1.51 5.21
N ALA A 55 9.63 -2.56 5.93
CA ALA A 55 9.74 -2.62 7.38
C ALA A 55 11.20 -2.57 7.86
N ILE A 56 12.12 -3.31 7.21
CA ILE A 56 13.57 -3.32 7.51
C ILE A 56 14.16 -1.92 7.38
N LYS A 57 13.78 -1.16 6.33
CA LYS A 57 14.20 0.24 6.19
C LYS A 57 13.74 1.11 7.37
N GLY A 58 12.58 0.80 7.95
CA GLY A 58 12.12 1.40 9.19
C GLY A 58 13.03 1.05 10.39
N ILE A 59 13.46 -0.21 10.49
CA ILE A 59 14.34 -0.71 11.57
C ILE A 59 15.71 -0.03 11.59
N GLU A 60 16.26 0.29 10.42
CA GLU A 60 17.57 0.94 10.27
C GLU A 60 17.60 2.36 10.86
N SER A 61 16.46 3.05 10.85
CA SER A 61 16.38 4.38 11.44
C SER A 61 16.11 4.29 12.94
N SER A 62 16.95 4.92 13.77
CA SER A 62 16.73 5.00 15.21
C SER A 62 15.35 5.55 15.59
N VAL A 63 14.80 6.45 14.77
CA VAL A 63 13.49 7.07 14.96
C VAL A 63 12.35 6.14 14.53
N TYR A 64 12.51 5.38 13.44
CA TYR A 64 11.46 4.48 12.91
C TYR A 64 11.60 3.04 13.37
N ARG A 65 12.60 2.72 14.19
CA ARG A 65 12.87 1.37 14.66
C ARG A 65 11.64 0.65 15.24
N PRO A 66 10.82 1.26 16.15
CA PRO A 66 9.64 0.56 16.68
C PRO A 66 8.56 0.33 15.62
N LEU A 67 8.39 1.26 14.67
CA LEU A 67 7.46 1.11 13.54
C LEU A 67 7.91 -0.02 12.61
N GLY A 68 9.20 -0.07 12.29
CA GLY A 68 9.79 -1.13 11.47
C GLY A 68 9.61 -2.51 12.11
N LEU A 69 9.89 -2.64 13.42
CA LEU A 69 9.69 -3.88 14.16
C LEU A 69 8.22 -4.30 14.20
N ALA A 70 7.30 -3.38 14.51
CA ALA A 70 5.86 -3.66 14.54
C ALA A 70 5.35 -4.11 13.16
N ALA A 71 5.79 -3.45 12.08
CA ALA A 71 5.48 -3.86 10.71
C ALA A 71 6.02 -5.25 10.39
N SER A 72 7.27 -5.55 10.73
CA SER A 72 7.85 -6.88 10.51
C SER A 72 7.08 -7.99 11.22
N VAL A 73 6.70 -7.79 12.49
CA VAL A 73 5.91 -8.76 13.27
C VAL A 73 4.53 -8.94 12.63
N LEU A 74 3.87 -7.85 12.26
CA LEU A 74 2.56 -7.90 11.61
C LEU A 74 2.62 -8.67 10.28
N ILE A 75 3.61 -8.37 9.43
CA ILE A 75 3.79 -9.05 8.13
C ILE A 75 4.02 -10.54 8.36
N PHE A 76 4.83 -10.91 9.36
CA PHE A 76 5.08 -12.30 9.72
C PHE A 76 3.78 -13.01 10.15
N LEU A 77 2.96 -12.39 11.00
CA LEU A 77 1.68 -12.97 11.43
C LEU A 77 0.70 -13.14 10.25
N VAL A 78 0.55 -12.13 9.40
CA VAL A 78 -0.30 -12.22 8.20
C VAL A 78 0.19 -13.31 7.26
N TYR A 79 1.52 -13.42 7.07
CA TYR A 79 2.12 -14.46 6.25
C TYR A 79 1.87 -15.86 6.84
N ALA A 80 2.07 -16.03 8.15
CA ALA A 80 1.84 -17.30 8.83
C ALA A 80 0.36 -17.72 8.73
N PHE A 81 -0.59 -16.84 9.08
CA PHE A 81 -2.02 -17.16 9.02
C PHE A 81 -2.49 -17.39 7.58
N GLY A 82 -2.08 -16.54 6.63
CA GLY A 82 -2.45 -16.71 5.23
C GLY A 82 -1.86 -17.97 4.62
N GLY A 83 -0.58 -18.28 4.92
CA GLY A 83 0.07 -19.50 4.48
C GLY A 83 -0.61 -20.74 5.05
N SER A 84 -0.87 -20.75 6.36
CA SER A 84 -1.61 -21.83 7.00
C SER A 84 -2.99 -21.99 6.37
N ALA A 85 -3.79 -20.93 6.19
CA ALA A 85 -5.12 -20.99 5.59
C ALA A 85 -5.11 -21.65 4.20
N ILE A 86 -4.15 -21.29 3.35
CA ILE A 86 -4.00 -21.84 1.99
C ILE A 86 -3.77 -23.36 2.01
N TRP A 87 -3.03 -23.86 3.00
CA TRP A 87 -2.60 -25.27 3.05
C TRP A 87 -3.45 -26.14 3.98
N THR A 88 -4.09 -25.60 5.02
CA THR A 88 -4.97 -26.35 5.94
C THR A 88 -6.19 -26.92 5.24
N ASP A 89 -6.64 -26.26 4.18
CA ASP A 89 -7.70 -26.73 3.30
C ASP A 89 -7.32 -28.05 2.56
N LEU A 90 -6.08 -28.53 2.66
CA LEU A 90 -5.65 -29.86 2.19
C LEU A 90 -5.79 -30.97 3.26
N ILE A 91 -5.70 -30.61 4.54
CA ILE A 91 -5.41 -31.54 5.64
C ILE A 91 -6.69 -32.07 6.32
N ASN A 92 -7.87 -31.55 5.95
CA ASN A 92 -9.21 -31.96 6.40
C ASN A 92 -9.74 -31.15 7.61
N SER A 93 -10.46 -30.05 7.31
CA SER A 93 -11.59 -29.44 8.04
C SER A 93 -11.84 -28.02 7.49
N SER A 94 -13.05 -27.75 6.99
CA SER A 94 -13.46 -26.44 6.46
C SER A 94 -13.35 -25.33 7.51
N ASP A 95 -13.70 -25.65 8.76
CA ASP A 95 -13.93 -24.60 9.77
C ASP A 95 -12.62 -23.93 10.22
N ILE A 96 -11.51 -24.67 10.23
CA ILE A 96 -10.20 -24.13 10.63
C ILE A 96 -9.63 -23.23 9.52
N SER A 97 -9.81 -23.60 8.24
CA SER A 97 -9.31 -22.78 7.13
C SER A 97 -10.05 -21.45 7.05
N GLU A 98 -11.37 -21.45 7.30
CA GLU A 98 -12.18 -20.24 7.41
C GLU A 98 -11.71 -19.34 8.58
N GLN A 99 -11.51 -19.91 9.77
CA GLN A 99 -11.00 -19.16 10.94
C GLN A 99 -9.62 -18.55 10.70
N LEU A 100 -8.71 -19.28 10.07
CA LEU A 100 -7.37 -18.78 9.72
C LEU A 100 -7.44 -17.68 8.66
N THR A 101 -8.29 -17.84 7.66
CA THR A 101 -8.53 -16.84 6.62
C THR A 101 -9.08 -15.55 7.22
N MET A 102 -10.10 -15.66 8.07
CA MET A 102 -10.68 -14.53 8.79
C MET A 102 -9.65 -13.87 9.70
N SER A 103 -8.85 -14.65 10.43
CA SER A 103 -7.76 -14.14 11.27
C SER A 103 -6.72 -13.36 10.44
N ALA A 104 -6.36 -13.84 9.26
CA ALA A 104 -5.44 -13.15 8.36
C ALA A 104 -6.03 -11.81 7.88
N PHE A 105 -7.30 -11.78 7.46
CA PHE A 105 -7.98 -10.55 7.05
C PHE A 105 -8.12 -9.54 8.20
N ILE A 106 -8.51 -10.02 9.38
CA ILE A 106 -8.65 -9.18 10.58
C ILE A 106 -7.30 -8.56 10.93
N THR A 107 -6.26 -9.39 10.97
CA THR A 107 -4.89 -8.96 11.29
C THR A 107 -4.38 -7.96 10.25
N LEU A 108 -4.63 -8.20 8.96
CA LEU A 108 -4.25 -7.29 7.89
C LEU A 108 -4.98 -5.94 7.99
N GLY A 109 -6.31 -5.96 8.16
CA GLY A 109 -7.14 -4.76 8.24
C GLY A 109 -6.79 -3.90 9.46
N CYS A 110 -6.80 -4.48 10.66
CA CYS A 110 -6.42 -3.75 11.88
C CYS A 110 -4.94 -3.34 11.84
N GLY A 111 -4.08 -4.24 11.34
CA GLY A 111 -2.65 -4.01 11.23
C GLY A 111 -2.30 -2.82 10.35
N ALA A 112 -2.99 -2.62 9.22
CA ALA A 112 -2.79 -1.46 8.37
C ALA A 112 -3.07 -0.14 9.12
N VAL A 113 -4.14 -0.08 9.90
CA VAL A 113 -4.49 1.11 10.69
C VAL A 113 -3.50 1.34 11.84
N ILE A 114 -3.06 0.26 12.50
CA ILE A 114 -2.00 0.31 13.52
C ILE A 114 -0.69 0.87 12.92
N LEU A 115 -0.34 0.46 11.70
CA LEU A 115 0.83 0.99 10.98
C LEU A 115 0.70 2.47 10.64
N ILE A 116 -0.49 2.92 10.23
CA ILE A 116 -0.73 4.34 9.99
C ILE A 116 -0.62 5.13 11.30
N GLY A 117 -1.24 4.64 12.39
CA GLY A 117 -1.19 5.31 13.69
C GLY A 117 0.22 5.39 14.27
N THR A 118 1.03 4.34 14.11
CA THR A 118 2.44 4.34 14.51
C THR A 118 3.29 5.27 13.63
N ALA A 119 2.98 5.40 12.33
CA ALA A 119 3.62 6.40 11.46
C ALA A 119 3.32 7.84 11.90
N CYS A 120 2.14 8.10 12.47
CA CYS A 120 1.77 9.40 13.03
C CYS A 120 2.61 9.83 14.25
N PHE A 121 3.27 8.89 14.95
CA PHE A 121 4.12 9.21 16.11
C PHE A 121 5.27 10.17 15.76
N ARG A 122 5.67 10.22 14.48
CA ARG A 122 6.72 11.10 13.97
C ARG A 122 6.40 12.58 14.17
N TYR A 123 5.13 12.96 14.07
CA TYR A 123 4.73 14.37 14.09
C TYR A 123 4.22 14.72 15.49
N LYS A 124 4.91 15.62 16.20
CA LYS A 124 4.56 16.00 17.58
C LYS A 124 3.07 16.34 17.75
N GLN A 125 2.47 17.01 16.77
CA GLN A 125 1.05 17.39 16.77
C GLN A 125 0.10 16.18 16.59
N LEU A 126 0.53 15.14 15.85
CA LEU A 126 -0.29 13.94 15.58
C LEU A 126 0.08 12.77 16.49
N ALA A 127 1.09 12.89 17.35
CA ALA A 127 1.58 11.79 18.16
C ALA A 127 0.51 11.28 19.13
N ILE A 128 -0.28 12.17 19.72
CA ILE A 128 -1.38 11.80 20.64
C ILE A 128 -2.47 11.04 19.86
N ALA A 129 -2.92 11.60 18.73
CA ALA A 129 -3.93 10.97 17.88
C ALA A 129 -3.48 9.61 17.37
N GLY A 130 -2.22 9.49 16.94
CA GLY A 130 -1.62 8.22 16.55
C GLY A 130 -1.65 7.21 17.69
N LYS A 131 -1.28 7.60 18.92
CA LYS A 131 -1.24 6.69 20.08
C LYS A 131 -2.64 6.17 20.41
N VAL A 132 -3.63 7.05 20.40
CA VAL A 132 -5.03 6.68 20.62
C VAL A 132 -5.50 5.71 19.53
N LEU A 133 -5.20 6.00 18.26
CA LEU A 133 -5.55 5.14 17.14
C LEU A 133 -4.90 3.74 17.27
N VAL A 134 -3.60 3.68 17.57
CA VAL A 134 -2.88 2.40 17.76
C VAL A 134 -3.48 1.62 18.92
N CYS A 135 -3.67 2.25 20.08
CA CYS A 135 -4.23 1.58 21.26
C CYS A 135 -5.62 1.00 20.97
N PHE A 136 -6.49 1.82 20.36
CA PHE A 136 -7.84 1.41 20.00
C PHE A 136 -7.86 0.24 19.02
N TRP A 137 -7.04 0.27 17.95
CA TRP A 137 -7.00 -0.79 16.96
C TRP A 137 -6.30 -2.06 17.43
N VAL A 138 -5.34 -1.95 18.36
CA VAL A 138 -4.76 -3.13 19.03
C VAL A 138 -5.83 -3.81 19.89
N LEU A 139 -6.63 -3.05 20.64
CA LEU A 139 -7.73 -3.59 21.44
C LEU A 139 -8.80 -4.25 20.57
N ILE A 140 -9.16 -3.65 19.43
CA ILE A 140 -10.08 -4.24 18.45
C ILE A 140 -9.50 -5.54 17.88
N LEU A 141 -8.23 -5.54 17.46
CA LEU A 141 -7.56 -6.73 16.93
C LEU A 141 -7.54 -7.87 17.95
N LEU A 142 -7.18 -7.58 19.20
CA LEU A 142 -7.18 -8.58 20.27
C LEU A 142 -8.60 -9.10 20.55
N THR A 143 -9.59 -8.21 20.60
CA THR A 143 -11.00 -8.61 20.78
C THR A 143 -11.44 -9.54 19.66
N TRP A 144 -11.12 -9.22 18.41
CA TRP A 144 -11.45 -10.07 17.26
C TRP A 144 -10.75 -11.41 17.29
N LEU A 145 -9.44 -11.45 17.56
CA LEU A 145 -8.71 -12.72 17.64
C LEU A 145 -9.27 -13.60 18.76
N ASN A 146 -9.61 -13.01 19.91
CA ASN A 146 -10.29 -13.75 20.99
C ASN A 146 -11.67 -14.23 20.54
N LEU A 147 -12.44 -13.41 19.82
CA LEU A 147 -13.75 -13.80 19.30
C LEU A 147 -13.65 -14.97 18.31
N THR A 148 -12.70 -14.93 17.38
CA THR A 148 -12.51 -15.98 16.37
C THR A 148 -12.00 -17.29 16.98
N TRP A 149 -11.10 -17.23 17.98
CA TRP A 149 -10.41 -18.43 18.48
C TRP A 149 -10.99 -19.01 19.78
N LEU A 150 -11.47 -18.16 20.71
CA LEU A 150 -11.97 -18.62 22.02
C LEU A 150 -13.48 -18.83 22.01
N PHE A 151 -14.22 -17.96 21.32
CA PHE A 151 -15.67 -18.05 21.26
C PHE A 151 -16.06 -18.82 20.00
N ARG A 152 -16.33 -20.12 20.16
CA ARG A 152 -16.83 -20.97 19.05
C ARG A 152 -17.99 -20.27 18.30
N PRO A 153 -18.16 -20.55 17.00
CA PRO A 153 -19.18 -19.93 16.13
C PRO A 153 -20.63 -20.06 16.64
N TYR A 154 -20.92 -20.89 17.63
CA TYR A 154 -22.25 -20.98 18.24
C TYR A 154 -22.70 -19.73 19.00
N LEU A 155 -21.77 -18.91 19.50
CA LEU A 155 -22.09 -17.62 20.15
C LEU A 155 -22.28 -16.47 19.16
N PHE A 156 -21.98 -16.68 17.88
CA PHE A 156 -22.21 -15.70 16.83
C PHE A 156 -23.69 -15.50 16.52
N ASN A 157 -24.59 -16.39 16.95
CA ASN A 157 -26.03 -16.26 16.65
C ASN A 157 -26.71 -14.95 17.16
N ASN A 158 -26.00 -14.13 17.97
CA ASN A 158 -26.34 -12.74 18.30
C ASN A 158 -25.43 -11.75 17.53
N ASP A 159 -25.37 -11.86 16.20
CA ASP A 159 -24.46 -11.21 15.23
C ASP A 159 -24.54 -9.67 15.15
N SER A 160 -25.35 -9.00 15.97
CA SER A 160 -25.60 -7.55 15.87
C SER A 160 -24.35 -6.69 16.06
N ILE A 161 -23.39 -7.13 16.87
CA ILE A 161 -22.13 -6.40 17.10
C ILE A 161 -21.23 -6.45 15.85
N LEU A 162 -21.23 -7.57 15.11
CA LEU A 162 -20.39 -7.75 13.93
C LEU A 162 -20.85 -6.86 12.78
N TYR A 163 -22.16 -6.64 12.68
CA TYR A 163 -22.76 -5.73 11.71
C TYR A 163 -22.26 -4.29 11.85
N VAL A 164 -21.79 -3.91 13.04
CA VAL A 164 -21.22 -2.59 13.32
C VAL A 164 -19.70 -2.62 13.20
N LEU A 165 -19.06 -3.65 13.77
CA LEU A 165 -17.60 -3.69 13.90
C LEU A 165 -16.89 -3.95 12.56
N VAL A 166 -17.45 -4.81 11.70
CA VAL A 166 -16.87 -5.15 10.39
C VAL A 166 -16.82 -3.94 9.46
N PRO A 167 -17.93 -3.19 9.22
CA PRO A 167 -17.87 -1.99 8.39
C PRO A 167 -16.88 -0.97 8.94
N ILE A 168 -16.91 -0.71 10.26
CA ILE A 168 -15.99 0.25 10.88
C ILE A 168 -14.52 -0.14 10.59
N GLN A 169 -14.18 -1.42 10.65
CA GLN A 169 -12.84 -1.89 10.31
C GLN A 169 -12.42 -1.58 8.88
N PHE A 170 -13.24 -1.92 7.89
CA PHE A 170 -12.90 -1.65 6.49
C PHE A 170 -12.86 -0.15 6.18
N TYR A 171 -13.86 0.60 6.64
CA TYR A 171 -13.92 2.04 6.36
C TYR A 171 -12.87 2.83 7.14
N SER A 172 -12.43 2.39 8.33
CA SER A 172 -11.40 3.10 9.10
C SER A 172 -10.07 3.21 8.35
N ALA A 173 -9.63 2.15 7.68
CA ALA A 173 -8.44 2.17 6.84
C ALA A 173 -8.63 3.14 5.67
N LEU A 174 -9.81 3.15 5.07
CA LEU A 174 -10.15 4.02 3.96
C LEU A 174 -10.17 5.50 4.38
N PHE A 175 -10.77 5.83 5.53
CA PHE A 175 -10.70 7.16 6.16
C PHE A 175 -9.26 7.58 6.39
N ALA A 176 -8.43 6.68 6.94
CA ALA A 176 -7.03 6.96 7.21
C ALA A 176 -6.24 7.29 5.92
N LEU A 177 -6.54 6.60 4.80
CA LEU A 177 -5.93 6.88 3.51
C LEU A 177 -6.39 8.21 2.91
N LEU A 178 -7.67 8.57 3.07
CA LEU A 178 -8.22 9.85 2.59
C LEU A 178 -7.62 11.06 3.32
N LEU A 179 -7.31 10.92 4.61
CA LEU A 179 -6.68 11.97 5.43
C LEU A 179 -5.30 12.41 4.91
N VAL A 180 -4.63 11.62 4.07
CA VAL A 180 -3.26 11.89 3.58
C VAL A 180 -3.22 13.09 2.61
N ASN A 181 -4.34 13.54 2.03
CA ASN A 181 -4.33 14.56 0.98
C ASN A 181 -4.16 15.99 1.51
N LYS A 182 -3.40 16.82 0.76
CA LYS A 182 -3.30 18.27 0.95
C LYS A 182 -4.53 19.05 0.47
N ARG A 183 -5.26 18.53 -0.53
CA ARG A 183 -6.43 19.21 -1.09
C ARG A 183 -7.68 18.92 -0.25
N VAL A 184 -8.10 19.93 0.51
CA VAL A 184 -9.22 19.84 1.46
C VAL A 184 -10.52 19.34 0.81
N TRP A 185 -10.86 19.80 -0.40
CA TRP A 185 -12.12 19.44 -1.04
C TRP A 185 -12.21 17.95 -1.43
N LEU A 186 -11.13 17.38 -2.01
CA LEU A 186 -11.09 15.96 -2.38
C LEU A 186 -11.17 15.07 -1.14
N LYS A 187 -10.50 15.51 -0.07
CA LYS A 187 -10.54 14.85 1.23
C LYS A 187 -11.96 14.80 1.77
N THR A 188 -12.65 15.94 1.86
CA THR A 188 -13.99 16.01 2.44
C THR A 188 -15.02 15.23 1.62
N ILE A 189 -14.92 15.22 0.29
CA ILE A 189 -15.82 14.42 -0.58
C ILE A 189 -15.56 12.92 -0.39
N GLY A 190 -14.30 12.49 -0.38
CA GLY A 190 -13.99 11.08 -0.16
C GLY A 190 -14.46 10.60 1.20
N GLU A 191 -14.26 11.40 2.25
CA GLU A 191 -14.65 11.10 3.62
C GLU A 191 -16.17 11.04 3.77
N SER A 192 -16.91 11.97 3.16
CA SER A 192 -18.37 11.94 3.21
C SER A 192 -18.92 10.69 2.49
N LEU A 193 -18.36 10.31 1.34
CA LEU A 193 -18.75 9.09 0.63
C LEU A 193 -18.42 7.83 1.43
N ALA A 194 -17.27 7.77 2.11
CA ALA A 194 -16.91 6.66 2.99
C ALA A 194 -17.88 6.55 4.18
N ALA A 195 -18.24 7.69 4.78
CA ALA A 195 -19.17 7.74 5.90
C ALA A 195 -20.58 7.33 5.52
N ILE A 196 -21.07 7.80 4.36
CA ILE A 196 -22.36 7.38 3.79
C ILE A 196 -22.34 5.88 3.56
N SER A 197 -21.31 5.37 2.89
CA SER A 197 -21.18 3.94 2.59
C SER A 197 -21.18 3.08 3.85
N CYS A 198 -20.37 3.45 4.85
CA CYS A 198 -20.33 2.78 6.16
C CYS A 198 -21.70 2.78 6.84
N SER A 199 -22.37 3.93 6.86
CA SER A 199 -23.70 4.08 7.48
C SER A 199 -24.74 3.23 6.76
N VAL A 200 -24.74 3.21 5.43
CA VAL A 200 -25.66 2.39 4.62
C VAL A 200 -25.43 0.91 4.87
N VAL A 201 -24.18 0.45 4.96
CA VAL A 201 -23.88 -0.96 5.30
C VAL A 201 -24.39 -1.30 6.69
N ILE A 202 -24.13 -0.46 7.71
CA ILE A 202 -24.58 -0.70 9.08
C ILE A 202 -26.11 -0.77 9.14
N VAL A 203 -26.81 0.21 8.54
CA VAL A 203 -28.28 0.23 8.50
C VAL A 203 -28.83 -0.98 7.74
N GLY A 204 -28.21 -1.33 6.61
CA GLY A 204 -28.59 -2.50 5.81
C GLY A 204 -28.46 -3.79 6.59
N LEU A 205 -27.32 -4.03 7.24
CA LEU A 205 -27.08 -5.24 8.04
C LEU A 205 -28.01 -5.29 9.27
N LEU A 206 -28.25 -4.16 9.96
CA LEU A 206 -29.18 -4.12 11.09
C LEU A 206 -30.63 -4.41 10.67
N LYS A 207 -31.08 -3.84 9.54
CA LYS A 207 -32.45 -4.02 9.02
C LYS A 207 -32.72 -5.46 8.59
N THR A 208 -31.71 -6.11 8.02
CA THR A 208 -31.83 -7.43 7.40
C THR A 208 -31.36 -8.59 8.27
N GLN A 209 -30.97 -8.30 9.51
CA GLN A 209 -30.37 -9.28 10.43
C GLN A 209 -29.14 -9.95 9.81
N GLY A 210 -28.25 -9.14 9.23
CA GLY A 210 -26.96 -9.55 8.67
C GLY A 210 -26.97 -9.88 7.19
N ASP A 211 -28.13 -10.01 6.57
CA ASP A 211 -28.24 -10.34 5.14
C ASP A 211 -28.59 -9.12 4.29
N ILE A 212 -27.60 -8.25 4.08
CA ILE A 212 -27.75 -7.02 3.30
C ILE A 212 -28.25 -7.26 1.87
N GLY A 213 -28.10 -8.49 1.34
CA GLY A 213 -28.60 -8.90 0.03
C GLY A 213 -30.12 -8.78 -0.12
N LYS A 214 -30.87 -8.93 0.98
CA LYS A 214 -32.33 -8.75 0.99
C LYS A 214 -32.78 -7.32 0.62
N GLU A 215 -31.89 -6.35 0.71
CA GLU A 215 -32.15 -4.94 0.41
C GLU A 215 -31.20 -4.44 -0.70
N PRO A 216 -31.43 -4.84 -1.97
CA PRO A 216 -30.49 -4.59 -3.07
C PRO A 216 -30.22 -3.10 -3.30
N GLY A 217 -31.19 -2.22 -3.03
CA GLY A 217 -30.98 -0.77 -3.13
C GLY A 217 -29.91 -0.25 -2.16
N LEU A 218 -29.91 -0.73 -0.91
CA LEU A 218 -28.92 -0.34 0.10
C LEU A 218 -27.55 -0.92 -0.24
N LEU A 219 -27.50 -2.19 -0.67
CA LEU A 219 -26.25 -2.81 -1.11
C LEU A 219 -25.63 -2.06 -2.30
N LEU A 220 -26.42 -1.66 -3.29
CA LEU A 220 -25.93 -0.95 -4.47
C LEU A 220 -25.35 0.41 -4.09
N LEU A 221 -26.09 1.16 -3.26
CA LEU A 221 -25.66 2.46 -2.77
C LEU A 221 -24.37 2.36 -1.96
N ALA A 222 -24.26 1.36 -1.08
CA ALA A 222 -23.04 1.08 -0.33
C ALA A 222 -21.87 0.79 -1.28
N LEU A 223 -22.02 -0.13 -2.22
CA LEU A 223 -20.95 -0.51 -3.14
C LEU A 223 -20.51 0.63 -4.06
N ALA A 224 -21.45 1.41 -4.59
CA ALA A 224 -21.14 2.55 -5.46
C ALA A 224 -20.37 3.65 -4.70
N THR A 225 -20.82 4.00 -3.50
CA THR A 225 -20.14 5.01 -2.65
C THR A 225 -18.79 4.52 -2.15
N ALA A 226 -18.66 3.23 -1.79
CA ALA A 226 -17.40 2.60 -1.40
C ALA A 226 -16.40 2.57 -2.55
N PHE A 227 -16.85 2.24 -3.77
CA PHE A 227 -16.02 2.22 -4.98
C PHE A 227 -15.41 3.60 -5.25
N VAL A 228 -16.25 4.63 -5.33
CA VAL A 228 -15.77 6.00 -5.60
C VAL A 228 -14.81 6.46 -4.50
N SER A 229 -15.18 6.24 -3.23
CA SER A 229 -14.35 6.64 -2.09
C SER A 229 -13.00 5.92 -2.08
N SER A 230 -12.97 4.63 -2.41
CA SER A 230 -11.73 3.84 -2.49
C SER A 230 -10.82 4.33 -3.62
N VAL A 231 -11.37 4.58 -4.81
CA VAL A 231 -10.59 5.13 -5.94
C VAL A 231 -10.02 6.50 -5.59
N MET A 232 -10.79 7.36 -4.92
CA MET A 232 -10.31 8.65 -4.42
C MET A 232 -9.20 8.50 -3.37
N ALA A 233 -9.31 7.52 -2.48
CA ALA A 233 -8.27 7.22 -1.49
C ALA A 233 -6.95 6.84 -2.17
N PHE A 234 -6.98 5.93 -3.15
CA PHE A 234 -5.78 5.57 -3.91
C PHE A 234 -5.24 6.71 -4.77
N TRP A 235 -6.12 7.49 -5.40
CA TRP A 235 -5.74 8.70 -6.13
C TRP A 235 -4.98 9.68 -5.23
N ASN A 236 -5.45 9.89 -4.00
CA ASN A 236 -4.82 10.77 -3.02
C ASN A 236 -3.41 10.30 -2.63
N ILE A 237 -3.23 8.99 -2.39
CA ILE A 237 -1.92 8.41 -2.08
C ILE A 237 -0.94 8.60 -3.23
N ILE A 238 -1.41 8.39 -4.47
CA ILE A 238 -0.59 8.52 -5.68
C ILE A 238 -0.19 9.99 -5.90
N ILE A 239 -1.14 10.94 -5.79
CA ILE A 239 -0.89 12.37 -5.98
C ILE A 239 -0.02 13.00 -4.88
N TYR A 240 -0.02 12.45 -3.66
CA TYR A 240 0.75 13.01 -2.54
C TYR A 240 2.27 13.07 -2.79
N ARG A 241 2.77 12.48 -3.89
CA ARG A 241 4.18 12.47 -4.24
C ARG A 241 4.71 13.85 -4.61
N LYS A 242 5.98 14.07 -4.22
CA LYS A 242 6.75 15.24 -4.66
C LYS A 242 6.81 15.29 -6.19
N PRO A 243 6.73 16.49 -6.80
CA PRO A 243 6.76 16.63 -8.26
C PRO A 243 7.98 15.97 -8.90
N GLU A 244 9.14 16.02 -8.23
CA GLU A 244 10.41 15.38 -8.62
C GLU A 244 10.31 13.85 -8.78
N GLN A 245 9.34 13.21 -8.13
CA GLN A 245 9.22 11.74 -8.07
C GLN A 245 8.03 11.22 -8.89
N LYS A 246 7.34 12.09 -9.62
CA LYS A 246 6.16 11.72 -10.38
C LYS A 246 6.52 10.80 -11.55
N MET A 247 5.71 9.77 -11.74
CA MET A 247 5.74 8.89 -12.91
C MET A 247 4.34 8.89 -13.53
N PRO A 248 3.94 9.96 -14.25
CA PRO A 248 2.53 10.23 -14.54
C PRO A 248 1.83 9.09 -15.28
N ARG A 249 2.53 8.44 -16.23
CA ARG A 249 1.99 7.29 -16.97
C ARG A 249 1.79 6.06 -16.09
N CYS A 250 2.82 5.67 -15.32
CA CYS A 250 2.73 4.52 -14.42
C CYS A 250 1.67 4.74 -13.32
N GLU A 251 1.56 5.98 -12.83
CA GLU A 251 0.56 6.38 -11.84
C GLU A 251 -0.87 6.27 -12.40
N ALA A 252 -1.11 6.79 -13.61
CA ALA A 252 -2.40 6.69 -14.29
C ALA A 252 -2.78 5.23 -14.58
N ILE A 253 -1.85 4.41 -15.09
CA ILE A 253 -2.08 2.99 -15.36
C ILE A 253 -2.39 2.24 -14.06
N THR A 254 -1.59 2.45 -13.01
CA THR A 254 -1.80 1.77 -11.72
C THR A 254 -3.16 2.11 -11.14
N LEU A 255 -3.54 3.38 -11.18
CA LEU A 255 -4.85 3.81 -10.71
C LEU A 255 -5.99 3.20 -11.54
N LEU A 256 -5.87 3.16 -12.86
CA LEU A 256 -6.87 2.54 -13.73
C LEU A 256 -7.05 1.06 -13.37
N VAL A 257 -5.94 0.32 -13.17
CA VAL A 257 -5.95 -1.09 -12.75
C VAL A 257 -6.59 -1.25 -11.37
N VAL A 258 -6.28 -0.37 -10.41
CA VAL A 258 -6.90 -0.33 -9.07
C VAL A 258 -8.41 -0.09 -9.17
N GLY A 259 -8.84 0.85 -10.04
CA GLY A 259 -10.26 1.09 -10.30
C GLY A 259 -10.96 -0.15 -10.82
N ILE A 260 -10.40 -0.81 -11.83
CA ILE A 260 -10.99 -2.06 -12.37
C ILE A 260 -11.05 -3.16 -11.29
N ALA A 261 -10.00 -3.29 -10.48
CA ALA A 261 -9.95 -4.27 -9.38
C ALA A 261 -11.05 -4.03 -8.34
N ILE A 262 -11.22 -2.79 -7.87
CA ILE A 262 -12.25 -2.47 -6.86
C ILE A 262 -13.64 -2.61 -7.48
N GLY A 263 -13.85 -2.13 -8.70
CA GLY A 263 -15.15 -2.23 -9.38
C GLY A 263 -15.58 -3.68 -9.57
N SER A 264 -14.67 -4.55 -10.03
CA SER A 264 -14.94 -5.98 -10.17
C SER A 264 -15.15 -6.69 -8.84
N PHE A 265 -14.43 -6.30 -7.77
CA PHE A 265 -14.69 -6.81 -6.42
C PHE A 265 -16.08 -6.41 -5.91
N CYS A 266 -16.49 -5.16 -6.13
CA CYS A 266 -17.86 -4.71 -5.85
C CYS A 266 -18.89 -5.51 -6.65
N SER A 267 -18.61 -5.83 -7.92
CA SER A 267 -19.49 -6.71 -8.71
C SER A 267 -19.57 -8.13 -8.14
N VAL A 268 -18.47 -8.74 -7.66
CA VAL A 268 -18.52 -10.05 -7.00
C VAL A 268 -19.42 -10.01 -5.78
N ILE A 269 -19.26 -9.00 -4.91
CA ILE A 269 -20.10 -8.83 -3.71
C ILE A 269 -21.56 -8.62 -4.08
N TRP A 270 -21.83 -7.83 -5.12
CA TRP A 270 -23.18 -7.60 -5.62
C TRP A 270 -23.84 -8.92 -6.04
N TYR A 271 -23.19 -9.67 -6.94
CA TYR A 271 -23.73 -10.93 -7.44
C TYR A 271 -23.88 -11.99 -6.33
N SER A 272 -22.94 -12.06 -5.39
CA SER A 272 -23.01 -13.06 -4.31
C SER A 272 -24.17 -12.82 -3.34
N ASN A 273 -24.66 -11.58 -3.24
CA ASN A 273 -25.73 -11.22 -2.31
C ASN A 273 -27.09 -11.04 -2.98
N LEU A 274 -27.14 -10.75 -4.29
CA LEU A 274 -28.42 -10.46 -4.97
C LEU A 274 -29.31 -11.69 -5.11
N ASP A 275 -28.72 -12.85 -5.42
CA ASP A 275 -29.52 -13.91 -6.00
C ASP A 275 -30.29 -14.73 -4.97
N GLY A 276 -29.95 -14.65 -3.66
CA GLY A 276 -30.59 -15.37 -2.54
C GLY A 276 -30.70 -16.91 -2.72
N THR A 277 -30.24 -17.39 -3.87
CA THR A 277 -30.30 -18.72 -4.42
C THR A 277 -28.84 -19.11 -4.63
N ASN A 278 -28.53 -20.41 -4.54
CA ASN A 278 -27.18 -20.95 -4.59
C ASN A 278 -26.45 -20.74 -5.95
N SER A 279 -26.80 -19.73 -6.74
CA SER A 279 -26.08 -19.37 -7.94
C SER A 279 -24.71 -18.85 -7.56
N GLN A 280 -23.69 -19.54 -8.05
CA GLN A 280 -22.32 -19.10 -7.89
C GLN A 280 -22.11 -17.86 -8.76
N PRO A 281 -21.35 -16.84 -8.29
CA PRO A 281 -21.05 -15.67 -9.10
C PRO A 281 -20.39 -16.10 -10.42
N PRO A 282 -20.67 -15.41 -11.54
CA PRO A 282 -20.09 -15.76 -12.83
C PRO A 282 -18.57 -15.87 -12.71
N GLU A 283 -18.03 -17.02 -13.10
CA GLU A 283 -16.61 -17.35 -12.90
C GLU A 283 -15.68 -16.27 -13.49
N LEU A 284 -16.07 -15.68 -14.62
CA LEU A 284 -15.36 -14.58 -15.26
C LEU A 284 -15.17 -13.38 -14.32
N ILE A 285 -16.18 -13.01 -13.52
CA ILE A 285 -16.12 -11.85 -12.62
C ILE A 285 -15.17 -12.14 -11.46
N VAL A 286 -15.20 -13.36 -10.91
CA VAL A 286 -14.28 -13.80 -9.85
C VAL A 286 -12.84 -13.80 -10.34
N ARG A 287 -12.60 -14.33 -11.55
CA ARG A 287 -11.27 -14.32 -12.18
C ARG A 287 -10.80 -12.89 -12.44
N LEU A 288 -11.68 -12.01 -12.94
CA LEU A 288 -11.36 -10.62 -13.21
C LEU A 288 -11.01 -9.88 -11.90
N SER A 289 -11.80 -10.07 -10.84
CA SER A 289 -11.54 -9.48 -9.52
C SER A 289 -10.21 -9.93 -8.92
N SER A 290 -9.94 -11.23 -8.93
CA SER A 290 -8.69 -11.79 -8.39
C SER A 290 -7.46 -11.36 -9.21
N GLY A 291 -7.51 -11.46 -10.54
CA GLY A 291 -6.41 -11.08 -11.43
C GLY A 291 -6.10 -9.58 -11.36
N PHE A 292 -7.12 -8.72 -11.47
CA PHE A 292 -6.91 -7.26 -11.35
C PHE A 292 -6.53 -6.84 -9.93
N GLY A 293 -7.01 -7.53 -8.89
CA GLY A 293 -6.57 -7.30 -7.52
C GLY A 293 -5.07 -7.50 -7.33
N ILE A 294 -4.54 -8.60 -7.88
CA ILE A 294 -3.09 -8.88 -7.86
C ILE A 294 -2.34 -7.81 -8.65
N LEU A 295 -2.79 -7.47 -9.86
CA LEU A 295 -2.15 -6.44 -10.68
C LEU A 295 -2.17 -5.06 -10.00
N ALA A 296 -3.27 -4.69 -9.35
CA ALA A 296 -3.42 -3.46 -8.62
C ALA A 296 -2.41 -3.37 -7.46
N LEU A 297 -2.31 -4.42 -6.64
CA LEU A 297 -1.33 -4.49 -5.55
C LEU A 297 0.10 -4.41 -6.09
N THR A 298 0.40 -5.17 -7.15
CA THR A 298 1.73 -5.18 -7.77
C THR A 298 2.11 -3.81 -8.31
N GLY A 299 1.18 -3.11 -8.97
CA GLY A 299 1.36 -1.75 -9.45
C GLY A 299 1.62 -0.77 -8.31
N LEU A 300 0.82 -0.82 -7.24
CA LEU A 300 1.01 0.03 -6.06
C LEU A 300 2.38 -0.17 -5.41
N PHE A 301 2.80 -1.42 -5.19
CA PHE A 301 4.13 -1.73 -4.67
C PHE A 301 5.24 -1.26 -5.62
N THR A 302 5.10 -1.52 -6.92
CA THR A 302 6.07 -1.08 -7.93
C THR A 302 6.26 0.43 -7.88
N LEU A 303 5.19 1.20 -7.70
CA LEU A 303 5.32 2.64 -7.54
C LEU A 303 6.03 3.05 -6.24
N VAL A 304 5.78 2.37 -5.12
CA VAL A 304 6.44 2.63 -3.83
C VAL A 304 7.93 2.29 -3.88
N ILE A 305 8.26 1.15 -4.48
CA ILE A 305 9.65 0.68 -4.64
C ILE A 305 10.38 1.49 -5.69
N GLY A 306 9.76 1.78 -6.84
CA GLY A 306 10.31 2.64 -7.89
C GLY A 306 10.66 4.02 -7.35
N ARG A 307 9.81 4.59 -6.48
CA ARG A 307 10.12 5.81 -5.73
C ARG A 307 11.37 5.64 -4.86
N THR A 308 11.42 4.56 -4.08
CA THR A 308 12.56 4.29 -3.18
C THR A 308 13.86 4.12 -3.96
N ILE A 309 13.82 3.42 -5.09
CA ILE A 309 14.94 3.26 -6.01
C ILE A 309 15.38 4.62 -6.53
N ARG A 310 14.47 5.42 -7.14
CA ARG A 310 14.82 6.75 -7.65
C ARG A 310 15.48 7.61 -6.57
N THR A 311 14.95 7.65 -5.35
CA THR A 311 15.58 8.42 -4.26
C THR A 311 16.98 7.95 -3.87
N ASN A 312 17.31 6.69 -4.15
CA ASN A 312 18.52 6.02 -3.71
C ASN A 312 19.58 5.88 -4.81
N THR A 313 19.18 5.72 -6.08
CA THR A 313 20.07 5.50 -7.22
C THR A 313 20.67 6.80 -7.77
N PHE A 314 19.98 7.94 -7.60
CA PHE A 314 20.49 9.24 -8.07
C PHE A 314 21.47 9.90 -7.09
N LEU A 315 21.65 9.34 -5.90
CA LEU A 315 22.76 9.66 -5.01
C LEU A 315 23.93 8.70 -5.25
N ARG A 316 24.38 8.54 -6.49
CA ARG A 316 25.78 8.18 -6.68
C ARG A 316 26.55 9.48 -6.43
N PRO A 317 27.27 9.64 -5.30
CA PRO A 317 28.19 10.75 -5.18
C PRO A 317 29.11 10.64 -6.39
N GLY A 318 29.02 11.60 -7.31
CA GLY A 318 30.07 11.76 -8.30
C GLY A 318 31.38 11.77 -7.53
N THR A 319 32.31 10.92 -7.92
CA THR A 319 33.64 10.83 -7.30
C THR A 319 34.44 12.13 -7.41
N SER A 320 33.88 13.16 -8.07
CA SER A 320 34.32 14.54 -7.98
C SER A 320 34.13 15.05 -6.56
N GLN A 321 35.13 14.82 -5.73
CA GLN A 321 35.29 15.48 -4.44
C GLN A 321 35.27 16.99 -4.70
N LEU A 322 34.22 17.68 -4.24
CA LEU A 322 34.22 19.14 -4.30
C LEU A 322 35.18 19.62 -3.22
N HIS A 323 36.26 20.27 -3.63
CA HIS A 323 37.12 20.99 -2.71
C HIS A 323 36.64 22.44 -2.63
N SER A 324 36.29 22.89 -1.43
CA SER A 324 36.10 24.32 -1.17
C SER A 324 36.82 24.71 0.12
N PRO A 325 37.28 25.96 0.25
CA PRO A 325 37.77 26.46 1.52
C PRO A 325 36.61 26.61 2.51
N CYS A 326 36.84 26.27 3.78
CA CYS A 326 35.87 26.51 4.83
C CYS A 326 35.60 28.02 4.97
N PRO A 327 34.34 28.49 4.95
CA PRO A 327 34.03 29.92 5.03
C PRO A 327 34.42 30.55 6.37
N ARG A 328 34.68 29.74 7.40
CA ARG A 328 35.04 30.23 8.75
C ARG A 328 36.55 30.27 8.99
N CYS A 329 37.30 29.25 8.57
CA CYS A 329 38.73 29.11 8.88
C CYS A 329 39.64 29.00 7.64
N ALA A 330 39.08 29.12 6.43
CA ALA A 330 39.76 29.02 5.13
C ALA A 330 40.46 27.67 4.83
N ASN A 331 40.52 26.74 5.78
CA ASN A 331 41.10 25.42 5.56
C ASN A 331 40.33 24.63 4.49
N LYS A 332 41.07 23.87 3.67
CA LYS A 332 40.50 23.02 2.62
C LYS A 332 39.54 22.02 3.24
N LEU A 333 38.29 22.04 2.77
CA LEU A 333 37.25 21.11 3.16
C LEU A 333 36.93 20.21 1.98
N LEU A 334 36.84 18.91 2.26
CA LEU A 334 36.40 17.91 1.31
C LEU A 334 34.88 17.79 1.48
N LEU A 335 34.15 18.37 0.53
CA LEU A 335 32.70 18.42 0.58
C LEU A 335 32.12 17.14 -0.03
N SER A 336 31.67 16.23 0.82
CA SER A 336 30.77 15.15 0.42
C SER A 336 29.34 15.67 0.26
N SER A 337 28.55 15.05 -0.62
CA SER A 337 27.11 15.34 -0.70
C SER A 337 26.43 15.09 0.66
N GLY A 338 25.61 16.03 1.12
CA GLY A 338 24.98 16.00 2.45
C GLY A 338 25.73 16.79 3.52
N HIS A 339 25.87 16.21 4.72
CA HIS A 339 26.54 16.86 5.86
C HIS A 339 28.06 16.63 5.81
N SER A 340 28.81 17.72 5.82
CA SER A 340 30.26 17.73 5.99
C SER A 340 30.63 18.67 7.14
N ASN A 341 31.51 18.22 8.03
CA ASN A 341 31.98 19.03 9.14
C ASN A 341 33.45 19.39 8.90
N CYS A 342 33.78 20.67 9.08
CA CYS A 342 35.17 21.10 9.07
C CYS A 342 35.92 20.51 10.26
N GLN A 343 36.94 19.71 10.00
CA GLN A 343 37.74 19.05 11.04
C GLN A 343 38.46 20.05 11.96
N HIS A 344 38.72 21.28 11.49
CA HIS A 344 39.43 22.29 12.28
C HIS A 344 38.53 23.14 13.17
N CYS A 345 37.41 23.67 12.65
CA CYS A 345 36.58 24.63 13.40
C CYS A 345 35.21 24.09 13.79
N GLY A 346 34.89 22.85 13.44
CA GLY A 346 33.59 22.22 13.71
C GLY A 346 32.43 22.80 12.90
N PHE A 347 32.68 23.69 11.93
CA PHE A 347 31.63 24.28 11.11
C PHE A 347 30.94 23.19 10.26
N SER A 348 29.63 23.06 10.41
CA SER A 348 28.83 22.09 9.67
C SER A 348 28.27 22.71 8.39
N ILE A 349 28.57 22.10 7.25
CA ILE A 349 28.07 22.48 5.93
C ILE A 349 27.11 21.40 5.45
N HIS A 350 25.92 21.83 5.02
CA HIS A 350 24.94 20.95 4.39
C HIS A 350 24.82 21.31 2.91
N LEU A 351 25.48 20.54 2.04
CA LEU A 351 25.38 20.71 0.60
C LEU A 351 24.19 19.94 0.06
N LYS A 352 23.21 20.69 -0.42
CA LYS A 352 22.11 20.18 -1.23
C LYS A 352 22.46 20.40 -2.70
N MET A 353 22.87 19.35 -3.38
CA MET A 353 23.01 19.36 -4.83
C MET A 353 21.64 19.04 -5.42
N ASP A 354 21.06 19.99 -6.13
CA ASP A 354 19.85 19.75 -6.92
C ASP A 354 20.30 19.35 -8.33
N SER A 355 19.77 18.24 -8.85
CA SER A 355 20.09 17.78 -10.19
C SER A 355 19.48 18.71 -11.24
N ALA A 356 20.13 18.80 -12.39
CA ALA A 356 19.57 19.52 -13.53
C ALA A 356 18.31 18.79 -14.01
N GLY A 357 17.14 19.29 -13.61
CA GLY A 357 15.85 18.80 -14.05
C GLY A 357 15.43 19.42 -15.38
N CYS A 358 14.67 18.69 -16.20
CA CYS A 358 14.01 19.24 -17.37
C CYS A 358 13.09 20.40 -16.94
N ARG A 359 13.20 21.57 -17.58
CA ARG A 359 12.40 22.76 -17.23
C ARG A 359 10.89 22.55 -17.33
N ASN A 360 10.44 21.61 -18.18
CA ASN A 360 9.02 21.34 -18.37
C ASN A 360 8.45 20.33 -17.36
N CYS A 361 9.07 19.16 -17.23
CA CYS A 361 8.54 18.05 -16.42
C CYS A 361 9.35 17.75 -15.15
N ASN A 362 10.43 18.48 -14.90
CA ASN A 362 11.38 18.30 -13.80
C ASN A 362 12.02 16.89 -13.75
N TYR A 363 12.08 16.21 -14.89
CA TYR A 363 12.78 14.93 -15.03
C TYR A 363 14.28 15.12 -14.88
N ASP A 364 14.92 14.29 -14.06
CA ASP A 364 16.36 14.36 -13.79
C ASP A 364 17.20 13.97 -15.02
N LEU A 365 18.09 14.87 -15.43
CA LEU A 365 18.95 14.72 -16.62
C LEU A 365 20.38 14.25 -16.28
N SER A 366 20.68 14.01 -15.00
CA SER A 366 22.05 13.69 -14.55
C SER A 366 22.60 12.33 -15.04
N GLY A 367 21.76 11.46 -15.62
CA GLY A 367 22.16 10.15 -16.16
C GLY A 367 21.96 9.99 -17.66
N SER A 368 21.56 11.06 -18.36
CA SER A 368 21.28 11.00 -19.79
C SER A 368 22.52 11.28 -20.65
N VAL A 369 23.02 10.26 -21.32
CA VAL A 369 24.32 10.28 -22.04
C VAL A 369 24.26 11.06 -23.37
N ASN A 370 23.07 11.29 -23.94
CA ASN A 370 22.90 12.01 -25.21
C ASN A 370 21.47 12.52 -25.33
N ILE A 371 21.16 13.68 -24.74
CA ILE A 371 19.78 14.14 -24.73
C ILE A 371 19.68 15.62 -25.07
N ASP A 372 19.46 15.88 -26.34
CA ASP A 372 18.86 17.12 -26.83
C ASP A 372 17.38 17.19 -26.45
N VAL A 373 16.72 16.08 -26.05
CA VAL A 373 15.27 15.97 -25.84
C VAL A 373 14.86 15.12 -24.63
N CYS A 374 14.23 15.72 -23.61
CA CYS A 374 13.83 15.01 -22.40
C CYS A 374 13.06 13.68 -22.68
N PRO A 375 13.48 12.53 -22.11
CA PRO A 375 12.90 11.23 -22.46
C PRO A 375 11.48 11.01 -21.94
N GLU A 376 11.06 11.78 -20.92
CA GLU A 376 9.69 11.69 -20.40
C GLU A 376 8.71 12.58 -21.17
N CYS A 377 9.08 13.83 -21.47
CA CYS A 377 8.15 14.83 -22.01
C CYS A 377 8.42 15.24 -23.47
N GLY A 378 9.53 14.81 -24.07
CA GLY A 378 9.86 15.16 -25.45
C GLY A 378 10.29 16.62 -25.66
N VAL A 379 10.47 17.41 -24.60
CA VAL A 379 10.88 18.82 -24.73
C VAL A 379 12.39 18.91 -24.93
N PRO A 380 12.87 19.72 -25.90
CA PRO A 380 14.29 19.90 -26.11
C PRO A 380 14.96 20.56 -24.90
N ILE A 381 16.13 20.06 -24.53
CA ILE A 381 16.92 20.57 -23.40
C ILE A 381 17.86 21.62 -23.98
N ALA A 382 17.55 22.90 -23.74
CA ALA A 382 18.45 23.98 -24.08
C ALA A 382 19.73 23.84 -23.23
N ILE A 383 20.77 23.26 -23.82
CA ILE A 383 22.12 23.32 -23.28
C ILE A 383 22.55 24.76 -23.45
N ASN A 384 22.58 25.54 -22.36
CA ASN A 384 23.21 26.85 -22.37
C ASN A 384 24.71 26.64 -22.55
N THR A 385 25.16 26.46 -23.79
CA THR A 385 26.57 26.45 -24.18
C THR A 385 27.09 27.89 -24.15
N THR A 386 27.21 28.48 -22.97
CA THR A 386 27.89 29.77 -22.80
C THR A 386 28.53 29.83 -21.42
N VAL A 387 29.75 29.30 -21.30
CA VAL A 387 30.81 29.89 -20.46
C VAL A 387 32.13 29.61 -21.21
N GLU A 388 32.52 30.54 -22.07
CA GLU A 388 33.93 30.77 -22.40
C GLU A 388 34.52 31.76 -21.40
#